data_AF-A0A1H8H7J0-F1
#
_entry.id   AF-A0A1H8H7J0-F1
#
_cell.length_a   1.000
_cell.length_b   1.000
_cell.length_c   1.000
_cell.angle_alpha   90.00
_cell.angle_beta   90.00
_cell.angle_gamma   90.00
#
_symmetry.space_group_name_H-M   'P 1'
#
loop_
_entity.id
_entity.type
_entity.pdbx_description
1 polymer ?
#
loop_
_entity_poly.entity_id
_entity_poly.type
_entity_poly.pdbx_seq_one_letter_code
_entity_poly.pdbx_strand_id
1 'polypeptide(L)'
;MVIRREYLLHEKENIAKMGWALILHSIIFNLLSVFLIKIIGNEGVVLIISSIVAMIPVFLYIGKNSFIKNFKKEDKDFGIVDILFFISIILFFSAISSPIFDKIEKVLNLYGFTSISSTEAVYSLNSASMIVYIVLIAPIVEELIYRAVVMRNIEEYSPTAAIISSAIIFGMMHQNITQSPTAIIAGLILGYAAYRYSIKFSIIIHISNNLIGQLSRIISKIDIEIFSLYTIALYIFILITILSFIILKRRGIKNYIKNNSFYKNREYKHKKAKEINKVIKVFFTSKTIVILIIIDLLFTIYQIKTIS
;
A
#
# COMPACT_ATOMS: atom_id res chain seq x y z
N MET A 1 -35.38 12.62 0.55
CA MET A 1 -34.69 11.87 1.62
C MET A 1 -34.56 10.36 1.33
N VAL A 2 -35.47 9.77 0.52
CA VAL A 2 -35.50 8.34 0.15
C VAL A 2 -34.33 7.91 -0.77
N ILE A 3 -34.01 8.71 -1.80
CA ILE A 3 -32.90 8.44 -2.76
C ILE A 3 -31.53 8.28 -2.05
N ARG A 4 -31.33 8.97 -0.92
CA ARG A 4 -30.08 8.88 -0.13
C ARG A 4 -29.96 7.58 0.67
N ARG A 5 -31.07 6.87 0.96
CA ARG A 5 -31.07 5.67 1.81
C ARG A 5 -30.87 4.40 0.99
N GLU A 6 -31.53 4.28 -0.17
CA GLU A 6 -31.34 3.16 -1.10
C GLU A 6 -29.92 3.14 -1.68
N TYR A 7 -29.38 4.31 -2.01
CA TYR A 7 -27.99 4.49 -2.44
C TYR A 7 -26.98 3.98 -1.39
N LEU A 8 -27.16 4.35 -0.12
CA LEU A 8 -26.29 3.89 0.98
C LEU A 8 -26.42 2.38 1.27
N LEU A 9 -27.56 1.77 0.96
CA LEU A 9 -27.78 0.32 1.15
C LEU A 9 -27.11 -0.48 0.03
N HIS A 10 -27.26 -0.07 -1.22
CA HIS A 10 -26.57 -0.68 -2.36
C HIS A 10 -25.04 -0.55 -2.21
N GLU A 11 -24.54 0.59 -1.73
CA GLU A 11 -23.13 0.79 -1.39
C GLU A 11 -22.65 -0.21 -0.33
N LYS A 12 -23.43 -0.39 0.75
CA LYS A 12 -23.07 -1.33 1.82
C LYS A 12 -22.99 -2.76 1.33
N GLU A 13 -23.92 -3.19 0.47
CA GLU A 13 -23.89 -4.53 -0.12
C GLU A 13 -22.66 -4.71 -1.02
N ASN A 14 -22.35 -3.72 -1.85
CA ASN A 14 -21.17 -3.78 -2.72
C ASN A 14 -19.87 -3.82 -1.91
N ILE A 15 -19.72 -2.95 -0.91
CA ILE A 15 -18.58 -2.97 0.03
C ILE A 15 -18.52 -4.31 0.78
N ALA A 16 -19.66 -4.89 1.13
CA ALA A 16 -19.70 -6.19 1.79
C ALA A 16 -19.14 -7.31 0.88
N LYS A 17 -19.61 -7.39 -0.37
CA LYS A 17 -19.11 -8.34 -1.38
C LYS A 17 -17.62 -8.17 -1.63
N MET A 18 -17.15 -6.93 -1.74
CA MET A 18 -15.73 -6.63 -1.86
C MET A 18 -14.93 -7.17 -0.66
N GLY A 19 -15.38 -6.88 0.57
CA GLY A 19 -14.71 -7.36 1.77
C GLY A 19 -14.64 -8.89 1.83
N TRP A 20 -15.69 -9.60 1.41
CA TRP A 20 -15.65 -11.07 1.30
C TRP A 20 -14.63 -11.54 0.26
N ALA A 21 -14.53 -10.87 -0.90
CA ALA A 21 -13.53 -11.22 -1.91
C ALA A 21 -12.10 -11.05 -1.38
N LEU A 22 -11.84 -10.01 -0.58
CA LEU A 22 -10.53 -9.79 0.07
C LEU A 22 -10.22 -10.83 1.15
N ILE A 23 -11.21 -11.18 1.98
CA ILE A 23 -11.06 -12.25 2.98
C ILE A 23 -10.77 -13.58 2.30
N LEU A 24 -11.52 -13.93 1.25
CA LEU A 24 -11.31 -15.15 0.49
C LEU A 24 -9.95 -15.17 -0.21
N HIS A 25 -9.50 -14.04 -0.78
CA HIS A 25 -8.14 -13.90 -1.28
C HIS A 25 -7.12 -14.28 -0.20
N SER A 26 -7.22 -13.67 0.98
CA SER A 26 -6.28 -13.92 2.09
C SER A 26 -6.28 -15.38 2.54
N ILE A 27 -7.47 -15.99 2.70
CA ILE A 27 -7.61 -17.40 3.08
C ILE A 27 -6.98 -18.32 2.02
N ILE A 28 -7.32 -18.13 0.74
CA ILE A 28 -6.79 -18.95 -0.35
C ILE A 28 -5.27 -18.81 -0.44
N PHE A 29 -4.75 -17.59 -0.41
CA PHE A 29 -3.32 -17.32 -0.45
C PHE A 29 -2.56 -18.07 0.65
N ASN A 30 -3.03 -17.96 1.90
CA ASN A 30 -2.36 -18.57 3.05
C ASN A 30 -2.45 -20.10 3.03
N LEU A 31 -3.65 -20.67 2.81
CA LEU A 31 -3.83 -22.13 2.79
C LEU A 31 -3.05 -22.78 1.65
N LEU A 32 -3.10 -22.16 0.46
CA LEU A 32 -2.39 -22.66 -0.70
C LEU A 32 -0.87 -22.56 -0.52
N SER A 33 -0.36 -21.48 0.10
CA SER A 33 1.06 -21.34 0.41
C SER A 33 1.56 -22.44 1.35
N VAL A 34 0.81 -22.70 2.44
CA VAL A 34 1.15 -23.76 3.42
C VAL A 34 1.09 -25.16 2.81
N PHE A 35 0.19 -25.40 1.87
CA PHE A 35 0.10 -26.67 1.16
C PHE A 35 1.23 -26.84 0.15
N LEU A 36 1.43 -25.85 -0.74
CA LEU A 36 2.38 -25.94 -1.84
C LEU A 36 3.83 -25.93 -1.37
N ILE A 37 4.17 -25.29 -0.24
CA ILE A 37 5.55 -25.29 0.25
C ILE A 37 6.05 -26.71 0.56
N LYS A 38 5.17 -27.60 1.01
CA LYS A 38 5.50 -29.02 1.28
C LYS A 38 5.77 -29.83 0.01
N ILE A 39 5.26 -29.38 -1.13
CA ILE A 39 5.35 -30.08 -2.43
C ILE A 39 6.48 -29.50 -3.27
N ILE A 40 6.52 -28.18 -3.42
CA ILE A 40 7.43 -27.47 -4.32
C ILE A 40 8.76 -27.17 -3.63
N GLY A 41 8.77 -26.93 -2.31
CA GLY A 41 9.96 -26.56 -1.54
C GLY A 41 10.56 -25.18 -1.84
N ASN A 42 10.27 -24.58 -3.00
CA ASN A 42 10.72 -23.23 -3.36
C ASN A 42 9.68 -22.17 -2.98
N GLU A 43 9.99 -21.38 -1.95
CA GLU A 43 9.09 -20.37 -1.39
C GLU A 43 8.67 -19.30 -2.40
N GLY A 44 9.62 -18.77 -3.19
CA GLY A 44 9.31 -17.75 -4.18
C GLY A 44 8.29 -18.24 -5.22
N VAL A 45 8.46 -19.47 -5.73
CA VAL A 45 7.51 -20.08 -6.66
C VAL A 45 6.14 -20.30 -6.01
N VAL A 46 6.13 -20.77 -4.76
CA VAL A 46 4.91 -20.99 -3.98
C VAL A 46 4.10 -19.70 -3.82
N LEU A 47 4.76 -18.59 -3.47
CA LEU A 47 4.12 -17.29 -3.27
C LEU A 47 3.60 -16.70 -4.59
N ILE A 48 4.32 -16.89 -5.70
CA ILE A 48 3.87 -16.48 -7.03
C ILE A 48 2.60 -17.24 -7.43
N ILE A 49 2.59 -18.58 -7.30
CA ILE A 49 1.41 -19.38 -7.64
C ILE A 49 0.24 -19.01 -6.73
N SER A 50 0.49 -18.90 -5.43
CA SER A 50 -0.55 -18.63 -4.44
C SER A 50 -1.19 -17.26 -4.64
N SER A 51 -0.40 -16.23 -4.94
CA SER A 51 -0.92 -14.87 -5.23
C SER A 51 -1.76 -14.82 -6.50
N ILE A 52 -1.36 -15.52 -7.56
CA ILE A 52 -2.14 -15.58 -8.81
C ILE A 52 -3.48 -16.29 -8.60
N VAL A 53 -3.47 -17.44 -7.91
CA VAL A 53 -4.70 -18.20 -7.62
C VAL A 53 -5.63 -17.46 -6.66
N ALA A 54 -5.07 -16.78 -5.65
CA ALA A 54 -5.84 -15.99 -4.69
C ALA A 54 -6.57 -14.79 -5.31
N MET A 55 -6.21 -14.37 -6.53
CA MET A 55 -6.92 -13.31 -7.25
C MET A 55 -8.26 -13.76 -7.84
N ILE A 56 -8.56 -15.07 -7.92
CA ILE A 56 -9.83 -15.58 -8.46
C ILE A 56 -11.07 -14.95 -7.80
N PRO A 57 -11.26 -14.97 -6.46
CA PRO A 57 -12.41 -14.31 -5.83
C PRO A 57 -12.50 -12.82 -6.12
N VAL A 58 -11.36 -12.14 -6.24
CA VAL A 58 -11.29 -10.71 -6.57
C VAL A 58 -11.78 -10.46 -8.01
N PHE A 59 -11.34 -11.28 -8.96
CA PHE A 59 -11.79 -11.20 -10.36
C PHE A 59 -13.28 -11.53 -10.52
N LEU A 60 -13.78 -12.52 -9.78
CA LEU A 60 -15.21 -12.87 -9.77
C LEU A 60 -16.06 -11.74 -9.21
N TYR A 61 -15.59 -11.04 -8.17
CA TYR A 61 -16.26 -9.88 -7.61
C TYR A 61 -16.34 -8.70 -8.60
N ILE A 62 -15.19 -8.28 -9.16
CA ILE A 62 -15.16 -7.06 -9.98
C ILE A 62 -15.72 -7.29 -11.39
N GLY A 63 -15.59 -8.50 -11.92
CA GLY A 63 -15.92 -8.83 -13.30
C GLY A 63 -14.91 -8.26 -14.31
N LYS A 64 -14.73 -8.98 -15.43
CA LYS A 64 -13.72 -8.68 -16.46
C LYS A 64 -13.80 -7.25 -17.00
N ASN A 65 -15.01 -6.77 -17.33
CA ASN A 65 -15.20 -5.48 -17.98
C ASN A 65 -14.88 -4.30 -17.05
N SER A 66 -15.33 -4.36 -15.79
CA SER A 66 -15.04 -3.33 -14.79
C SER A 66 -13.55 -3.30 -14.44
N PHE A 67 -12.91 -4.47 -14.36
CA PHE A 67 -11.46 -4.55 -14.12
C PHE A 67 -10.65 -3.85 -15.23
N ILE A 68 -10.97 -4.14 -16.50
CA ILE A 68 -10.30 -3.51 -17.65
C ILE A 68 -10.53 -2.00 -17.64
N LYS A 69 -11.77 -1.55 -17.35
CA LYS A 69 -12.10 -0.11 -17.24
C LYS A 69 -11.27 0.56 -16.14
N ASN A 70 -11.20 -0.04 -14.96
CA ASN A 70 -10.47 0.50 -13.81
C ASN A 70 -8.97 0.60 -14.08
N PHE A 71 -8.41 -0.38 -14.80
CA PHE A 71 -6.99 -0.42 -15.17
C PHE A 71 -6.63 0.57 -16.28
N LYS A 72 -7.50 0.76 -17.28
CA LYS A 72 -7.28 1.67 -18.41
C LYS A 72 -7.57 3.14 -18.08
N LYS A 73 -8.09 3.46 -16.90
CA LYS A 73 -8.34 4.84 -16.49
C LYS A 73 -7.01 5.59 -16.36
N GLU A 74 -6.80 6.51 -17.30
CA GLU A 74 -5.66 7.44 -17.36
C GLU A 74 -6.21 8.85 -17.21
N ASP A 75 -5.87 9.52 -16.10
CA ASP A 75 -6.39 10.84 -15.77
C ASP A 75 -5.42 11.95 -16.21
N LYS A 76 -4.10 11.70 -16.11
CA LYS A 76 -3.03 12.60 -16.58
C LYS A 76 -1.79 11.84 -16.98
N ASP A 77 -1.04 12.46 -17.89
CA ASP A 77 0.31 12.02 -18.25
C ASP A 77 1.30 12.24 -17.09
N PHE A 78 2.24 11.31 -16.96
CA PHE A 78 3.35 11.38 -16.01
C PHE A 78 4.68 11.38 -16.74
N GLY A 79 5.64 12.15 -16.23
CA GLY A 79 7.03 12.10 -16.68
C GLY A 79 7.94 11.37 -15.69
N ILE A 80 9.17 11.11 -16.12
CA ILE A 80 10.20 10.50 -15.26
C ILE A 80 10.44 11.31 -13.98
N VAL A 81 10.38 12.65 -14.05
CA VAL A 81 10.51 13.53 -12.87
C VAL A 81 9.40 13.29 -11.85
N ASP A 82 8.16 13.01 -12.31
CA ASP A 82 7.06 12.69 -11.40
C ASP A 82 7.33 11.31 -10.76
N ILE A 83 7.71 10.28 -11.53
CA ILE A 83 8.08 8.94 -10.99
C ILE A 83 9.15 9.07 -9.89
N LEU A 84 10.27 9.75 -10.21
CA LEU A 84 11.39 9.91 -9.29
C LEU A 84 10.97 10.66 -8.03
N PHE A 85 10.14 11.70 -8.16
CA PHE A 85 9.61 12.43 -7.01
C PHE A 85 8.75 11.55 -6.10
N PHE A 86 7.84 10.75 -6.67
CA PHE A 86 6.99 9.85 -5.89
C PHE A 86 7.79 8.78 -5.16
N ILE A 87 8.77 8.17 -5.84
CA ILE A 87 9.70 7.21 -5.22
C ILE A 87 10.45 7.89 -4.08
N SER A 88 11.02 9.08 -4.31
CA SER A 88 11.79 9.81 -3.30
C SER A 88 10.97 10.23 -2.08
N ILE A 89 9.68 10.55 -2.24
CA ILE A 89 8.80 10.79 -1.09
C ILE A 89 8.61 9.51 -0.28
N ILE A 90 8.38 8.36 -0.91
CA ILE A 90 8.24 7.08 -0.20
C ILE A 90 9.54 6.78 0.57
N LEU A 91 10.69 6.87 -0.10
CA LEU A 91 12.00 6.63 0.52
C LEU A 91 12.30 7.60 1.67
N PHE A 92 11.93 8.88 1.53
CA PHE A 92 12.10 9.88 2.59
C PHE A 92 11.32 9.51 3.85
N PHE A 93 10.04 9.13 3.71
CA PHE A 93 9.23 8.71 4.85
C PHE A 93 9.72 7.40 5.46
N SER A 94 10.18 6.45 4.65
CA SER A 94 10.81 5.23 5.15
C SER A 94 12.07 5.53 5.96
N ALA A 95 12.94 6.41 5.48
CA ALA A 95 14.17 6.80 6.16
C ALA A 95 13.90 7.47 7.52
N ILE A 96 12.89 8.34 7.61
CA ILE A 96 12.54 9.01 8.87
C ILE A 96 11.84 8.06 9.85
N SER A 97 11.13 7.06 9.34
CA SER A 97 10.42 6.10 10.18
C SER A 97 11.37 5.06 10.81
N SER A 98 12.47 4.70 10.14
CA SER A 98 13.40 3.67 10.63
C SER A 98 13.91 3.90 12.06
N PRO A 99 14.43 5.09 12.44
CA PRO A 99 14.90 5.34 13.81
C PRO A 99 13.77 5.32 14.86
N ILE A 100 12.52 5.53 14.45
CA ILE A 100 11.35 5.43 15.33
C ILE A 100 11.06 3.97 15.63
N PHE A 101 11.09 3.09 14.62
CA PHE A 101 10.88 1.66 14.82
C PHE A 101 12.01 1.00 15.60
N ASP A 102 13.26 1.42 15.39
CA ASP A 102 14.39 0.93 16.20
C ASP A 102 14.18 1.22 17.70
N LYS A 103 13.56 2.36 18.03
CA LYS A 103 13.21 2.70 19.42
C LYS A 103 12.05 1.87 19.94
N ILE A 104 11.04 1.63 19.12
CA ILE A 104 9.91 0.76 19.48
C ILE A 104 10.41 -0.66 19.75
N GLU A 105 11.25 -1.20 18.88
CA GLU A 105 11.85 -2.53 19.04
C GLU A 105 12.68 -2.61 20.33
N LYS A 106 13.52 -1.60 20.61
CA LYS A 106 14.25 -1.53 21.89
C LYS A 106 13.32 -1.56 23.10
N VAL A 107 12.18 -0.85 23.05
CA VAL A 107 11.19 -0.87 24.14
C VAL A 107 10.55 -2.24 24.27
N LEU A 108 10.15 -2.89 23.16
CA LEU A 108 9.62 -4.25 23.20
C LEU A 108 10.61 -5.23 23.83
N ASN A 109 11.89 -5.11 23.46
CA ASN A 109 12.94 -5.98 23.96
C ASN A 109 13.12 -5.87 25.48
N LEU A 110 12.90 -4.68 26.07
CA LEU A 110 12.93 -4.51 27.54
C LEU A 110 11.85 -5.33 28.25
N TYR A 111 10.74 -5.63 27.59
CA TYR A 111 9.65 -6.46 28.11
C TYR A 111 9.73 -7.92 27.63
N GLY A 112 10.83 -8.32 27.00
CA GLY A 112 11.02 -9.68 26.50
C GLY A 112 10.23 -10.00 25.22
N PHE A 113 9.80 -8.99 24.46
CA PHE A 113 9.11 -9.15 23.18
C PHE A 113 9.96 -8.63 22.02
N THR A 114 9.75 -9.17 20.82
CA THR A 114 10.33 -8.69 19.57
C THR A 114 9.25 -8.62 18.49
N SER A 115 9.31 -7.58 17.67
CA SER A 115 8.45 -7.42 16.50
C SER A 115 9.16 -7.67 15.18
N ILE A 116 10.47 -8.01 15.23
CA ILE A 116 11.22 -8.49 14.08
C ILE A 116 10.54 -9.77 13.63
N SER A 117 9.75 -9.64 12.56
CA SER A 117 8.98 -10.74 12.04
C SER A 117 9.93 -11.88 11.70
N SER A 118 9.67 -13.06 12.26
CA SER A 118 10.42 -14.28 11.90
C SER A 118 10.38 -14.56 10.40
N THR A 119 9.48 -13.94 9.63
CA THR A 119 9.47 -13.99 8.15
C THR A 119 10.72 -13.42 7.49
N GLU A 120 11.41 -12.45 8.10
CA GLU A 120 12.72 -11.99 7.61
C GLU A 120 13.83 -13.04 7.79
N ALA A 121 13.62 -13.97 8.73
CA ALA A 121 14.50 -15.11 9.00
C ALA A 121 14.04 -16.43 8.36
N VAL A 122 12.75 -16.58 8.05
CA VAL A 122 12.13 -17.83 7.54
C VAL A 122 12.26 -17.95 6.04
N TYR A 123 12.10 -16.87 5.28
CA TYR A 123 12.27 -16.97 3.84
C TYR A 123 13.76 -17.07 3.48
N SER A 124 14.09 -18.04 2.64
CA SER A 124 15.33 -18.12 1.87
C SER A 124 15.34 -16.98 0.83
N LEU A 125 15.45 -15.75 1.33
CA LEU A 125 15.33 -14.47 0.60
C LEU A 125 16.43 -14.25 -0.46
N ASN A 126 17.21 -15.27 -0.79
CA ASN A 126 18.29 -15.25 -1.77
C ASN A 126 17.90 -15.95 -3.08
N SER A 127 16.74 -16.62 -3.15
CA SER A 127 16.30 -17.25 -4.40
C SER A 127 15.82 -16.19 -5.41
N ALA A 128 16.18 -16.40 -6.69
CA ALA A 128 15.73 -15.52 -7.77
C ALA A 128 14.20 -15.42 -7.85
N SER A 129 13.49 -16.53 -7.58
CA SER A 129 12.02 -16.57 -7.51
C SER A 129 11.46 -15.65 -6.41
N MET A 130 12.10 -15.58 -5.24
CA MET A 130 11.66 -14.69 -4.17
C MET A 130 11.88 -13.22 -4.52
N ILE A 131 12.99 -12.89 -5.19
CA ILE A 131 13.23 -11.53 -5.70
C ILE A 131 12.14 -11.14 -6.72
N VAL A 132 11.82 -12.03 -7.66
CA VAL A 132 10.74 -11.81 -8.64
C VAL A 132 9.40 -11.61 -7.92
N TYR A 133 9.10 -12.40 -6.90
CA TYR A 133 7.88 -12.23 -6.12
C TYR A 133 7.81 -10.85 -5.45
N ILE A 134 8.82 -10.48 -4.64
CA ILE A 134 8.81 -9.26 -3.84
C ILE A 134 8.85 -7.99 -4.70
N VAL A 135 9.65 -8.00 -5.77
CA VAL A 135 9.87 -6.81 -6.60
C VAL A 135 8.77 -6.63 -7.63
N LEU A 136 8.23 -7.72 -8.19
CA LEU A 136 7.35 -7.65 -9.35
C LEU A 136 5.93 -8.15 -9.03
N ILE A 137 5.79 -9.41 -8.63
CA ILE A 137 4.46 -10.04 -8.56
C ILE A 137 3.61 -9.48 -7.42
N ALA A 138 4.18 -9.35 -6.21
CA ALA A 138 3.45 -8.84 -5.06
C ALA A 138 2.99 -7.38 -5.28
N PRO A 139 3.84 -6.43 -5.71
CA PRO A 139 3.41 -5.07 -6.02
C PRO A 139 2.31 -4.99 -7.07
N ILE A 140 2.38 -5.81 -8.13
CA ILE A 140 1.33 -5.83 -9.16
C ILE A 140 0.00 -6.28 -8.54
N VAL A 141 0.00 -7.41 -7.84
CA VAL A 141 -1.21 -7.96 -7.21
C VAL A 141 -1.79 -6.98 -6.20
N GLU A 142 -0.95 -6.39 -5.36
CA GLU A 142 -1.36 -5.40 -4.37
C GLU A 142 -1.97 -4.16 -5.03
N GLU A 143 -1.35 -3.58 -6.06
CA GLU A 143 -1.91 -2.42 -6.74
C GLU A 143 -3.24 -2.75 -7.45
N LEU A 144 -3.37 -3.96 -7.99
CA LEU A 144 -4.65 -4.42 -8.56
C LEU A 144 -5.74 -4.52 -7.49
N ILE A 145 -5.45 -5.10 -6.33
CA ILE A 145 -6.42 -5.22 -5.24
C ILE A 145 -6.77 -3.85 -4.68
N TYR A 146 -5.77 -3.13 -4.19
CA TYR A 146 -6.04 -1.94 -3.38
C TYR A 146 -6.40 -0.74 -4.27
N ARG A 147 -5.77 -0.58 -5.45
CA ARG A 147 -6.07 0.58 -6.30
C ARG A 147 -7.15 0.28 -7.31
N ALA A 148 -7.13 -0.87 -7.98
CA ALA A 148 -8.14 -1.20 -8.99
C ALA A 148 -9.47 -1.66 -8.40
N VAL A 149 -9.47 -2.24 -7.19
CA VAL A 149 -10.69 -2.73 -6.53
C VAL A 149 -11.07 -1.80 -5.38
N VAL A 150 -10.30 -1.73 -4.30
CA VAL A 150 -10.71 -0.99 -3.08
C VAL A 150 -10.89 0.50 -3.36
N MET A 151 -9.88 1.17 -3.90
CA MET A 151 -9.92 2.61 -4.18
C MET A 151 -11.00 2.95 -5.21
N ARG A 152 -11.02 2.29 -6.39
CA ARG A 152 -12.00 2.62 -7.45
C ARG A 152 -13.45 2.43 -7.01
N ASN A 153 -13.76 1.49 -6.12
CA ASN A 153 -15.11 1.31 -5.58
C ASN A 153 -15.58 2.48 -4.70
N ILE A 154 -14.66 3.26 -4.12
CA ILE A 154 -14.96 4.37 -3.21
C ILE A 154 -14.80 5.73 -3.92
N GLU A 155 -13.99 5.77 -4.97
CA GLU A 155 -13.53 7.00 -5.62
C GLU A 155 -14.67 7.84 -6.20
N GLU A 156 -15.70 7.21 -6.77
CA GLU A 156 -16.87 7.90 -7.32
C GLU A 156 -17.61 8.72 -6.26
N TYR A 157 -17.51 8.34 -4.98
CA TYR A 157 -18.13 9.03 -3.86
C TYR A 157 -17.21 10.09 -3.25
N SER A 158 -15.94 9.74 -3.08
CA SER A 158 -14.94 10.65 -2.56
C SER A 158 -13.53 10.12 -2.87
N PRO A 159 -12.79 10.79 -3.77
CA PRO A 159 -11.39 10.43 -4.04
C PRO A 159 -10.51 10.43 -2.80
N THR A 160 -10.72 11.38 -1.89
CA THR A 160 -9.96 11.48 -0.65
C THR A 160 -10.26 10.30 0.28
N ALA A 161 -11.54 9.95 0.46
CA ALA A 161 -11.90 8.78 1.27
C ALA A 161 -11.39 7.48 0.65
N ALA A 162 -11.40 7.38 -0.68
CA ALA A 162 -10.89 6.22 -1.40
C ALA A 162 -9.40 6.00 -1.19
N ILE A 163 -8.58 7.05 -1.34
CA ILE A 163 -7.14 7.00 -1.10
C ILE A 163 -6.85 6.61 0.35
N ILE A 164 -7.51 7.25 1.33
CA ILE A 164 -7.30 6.98 2.75
C ILE A 164 -7.70 5.55 3.10
N SER A 165 -8.89 5.12 2.71
CA SER A 165 -9.41 3.80 3.06
C SER A 165 -8.59 2.69 2.41
N SER A 166 -8.22 2.86 1.13
CA SER A 166 -7.33 1.92 0.44
C SER A 166 -5.95 1.86 1.09
N ALA A 167 -5.38 2.99 1.51
CA ALA A 167 -4.07 3.03 2.15
C ALA A 167 -4.05 2.36 3.53
N ILE A 168 -5.14 2.50 4.31
CA ILE A 168 -5.27 1.84 5.61
C ILE A 168 -5.35 0.33 5.43
N ILE A 169 -6.25 -0.17 4.57
CA ILE A 169 -6.35 -1.62 4.32
C ILE A 169 -5.04 -2.15 3.73
N PHE A 170 -4.39 -1.39 2.84
CA PHE A 170 -3.06 -1.70 2.34
C PHE A 170 -2.06 -1.84 3.50
N GLY A 171 -1.90 -0.84 4.36
CA GLY A 171 -0.93 -0.96 5.44
C GLY A 171 -1.22 -2.09 6.44
N MET A 172 -2.49 -2.35 6.74
CA MET A 172 -2.88 -3.40 7.70
C MET A 172 -2.60 -4.82 7.20
N MET A 173 -2.70 -5.06 5.89
CA MET A 173 -2.47 -6.40 5.33
C MET A 173 -1.02 -6.90 5.52
N HIS A 174 -0.07 -6.00 5.76
CA HIS A 174 1.32 -6.36 6.00
C HIS A 174 1.52 -7.11 7.33
N GLN A 175 0.53 -7.04 8.23
CA GLN A 175 0.47 -7.83 9.45
C GLN A 175 1.75 -7.73 10.31
N ASN A 176 2.39 -6.57 10.28
CA ASN A 176 3.64 -6.30 10.96
C ASN A 176 3.61 -4.89 11.54
N ILE A 177 3.87 -4.76 12.83
CA ILE A 177 3.72 -3.49 13.56
C ILE A 177 4.71 -2.39 13.12
N THR A 178 5.90 -2.78 12.64
CA THR A 178 6.92 -1.84 12.15
C THR A 178 6.72 -1.51 10.67
N GLN A 179 6.24 -2.46 9.86
CA GLN A 179 5.99 -2.24 8.44
C GLN A 179 4.65 -1.55 8.16
N SER A 180 3.61 -1.82 8.94
CA SER A 180 2.25 -1.32 8.64
C SER A 180 2.19 0.21 8.57
N PRO A 181 2.79 1.00 9.48
CA PRO A 181 2.68 2.46 9.40
C PRO A 181 3.38 3.06 8.17
N THR A 182 4.55 2.54 7.78
CA THR A 182 5.23 2.97 6.55
C THR A 182 4.47 2.52 5.31
N ALA A 183 3.88 1.33 5.34
CA ALA A 183 3.00 0.85 4.28
C ALA A 183 1.74 1.71 4.15
N ILE A 184 1.13 2.22 5.23
CA ILE A 184 0.01 3.18 5.13
C ILE A 184 0.48 4.46 4.41
N ILE A 185 1.64 4.99 4.76
CA ILE A 185 2.17 6.23 4.15
C ILE A 185 2.46 6.00 2.66
N ALA A 186 3.19 4.94 2.31
CA ALA A 186 3.39 4.52 0.92
C ALA A 186 2.04 4.31 0.22
N GLY A 187 1.08 3.74 0.95
CA GLY A 187 -0.28 3.49 0.52
C GLY A 187 -1.01 4.74 0.06
N LEU A 188 -0.90 5.83 0.83
CA LEU A 188 -1.45 7.15 0.51
C LEU A 188 -0.80 7.75 -0.74
N ILE A 189 0.52 7.61 -0.85
CA ILE A 189 1.31 8.14 -1.97
C ILE A 189 0.95 7.40 -3.27
N LEU A 190 0.94 6.07 -3.24
CA LEU A 190 0.53 5.20 -4.34
C LEU A 190 -0.94 5.40 -4.71
N GLY A 191 -1.84 5.53 -3.71
CA GLY A 191 -3.25 5.85 -3.96
C GLY A 191 -3.43 7.20 -4.66
N TYR A 192 -2.70 8.24 -4.24
CA TYR A 192 -2.70 9.52 -4.93
C TYR A 192 -2.13 9.41 -6.35
N ALA A 193 -1.04 8.67 -6.54
CA ALA A 193 -0.43 8.42 -7.84
C ALA A 193 -1.43 7.72 -8.80
N ALA A 194 -2.13 6.70 -8.31
CA ALA A 194 -3.16 5.98 -9.05
C ALA A 194 -4.38 6.84 -9.40
N TYR A 195 -4.83 7.68 -8.45
CA TYR A 195 -5.95 8.61 -8.65
C TYR A 195 -5.58 9.74 -9.62
N ARG A 196 -4.34 10.22 -9.59
CA ARG A 196 -3.93 11.39 -10.39
C ARG A 196 -3.53 11.04 -11.81
N TYR A 197 -2.89 9.89 -11.99
CA TYR A 197 -2.28 9.48 -13.25
C TYR A 197 -2.93 8.20 -13.76
N SER A 198 -2.54 7.06 -13.21
CA SER A 198 -3.12 5.74 -13.54
C SER A 198 -2.63 4.68 -12.58
N ILE A 199 -3.29 3.52 -12.57
CA ILE A 199 -2.84 2.36 -11.78
C ILE A 199 -1.47 1.87 -12.27
N LYS A 200 -1.20 1.93 -13.58
CA LYS A 200 0.11 1.58 -14.16
C LYS A 200 1.24 2.42 -13.56
N PHE A 201 0.99 3.71 -13.35
CA PHE A 201 1.96 4.62 -12.74
C PHE A 201 2.27 4.21 -11.29
N SER A 202 1.23 3.87 -10.52
CA SER A 202 1.38 3.37 -9.15
C SER A 202 2.17 2.05 -9.11
N ILE A 203 1.89 1.11 -10.03
CA ILE A 203 2.64 -0.15 -10.19
C ILE A 203 4.12 0.12 -10.44
N ILE A 204 4.47 1.03 -11.34
CA ILE A 204 5.88 1.35 -11.66
C ILE A 204 6.61 1.90 -10.42
N ILE A 205 5.98 2.83 -9.69
CA ILE A 205 6.53 3.40 -8.45
C ILE A 205 6.71 2.29 -7.40
N HIS A 206 5.72 1.42 -7.22
CA HIS A 206 5.74 0.36 -6.22
C HIS A 206 6.84 -0.69 -6.53
N ILE A 207 6.93 -1.16 -7.78
CA ILE A 207 8.00 -2.07 -8.23
C ILE A 207 9.37 -1.44 -7.98
N SER A 208 9.53 -0.16 -8.31
CA SER A 208 10.79 0.55 -8.13
C SER A 208 11.16 0.71 -6.66
N ASN A 209 10.18 1.01 -5.79
CA ASN A 209 10.38 1.09 -4.35
C ASN A 209 10.84 -0.27 -3.77
N ASN A 210 10.19 -1.36 -4.16
CA ASN A 210 10.55 -2.70 -3.68
C ASN A 210 11.89 -3.17 -4.25
N LEU A 211 12.23 -2.81 -5.50
CA LEU A 211 13.56 -3.06 -6.05
C LEU A 211 14.64 -2.36 -5.24
N ILE A 212 14.46 -1.06 -4.95
CA ILE A 212 15.42 -0.28 -4.13
C ILE A 212 15.54 -0.89 -2.73
N GLY A 213 14.43 -1.28 -2.10
CA GLY A 213 14.43 -1.96 -0.82
C GLY A 213 15.19 -3.30 -0.85
N GLN A 214 14.97 -4.12 -1.88
CA GLN A 214 15.69 -5.39 -2.04
C GLN A 214 17.19 -5.18 -2.32
N LEU A 215 17.56 -4.20 -3.13
CA LEU A 215 18.96 -3.83 -3.35
C LEU A 215 19.63 -3.35 -2.06
N SER A 216 18.94 -2.50 -1.28
CA SER A 216 19.42 -2.04 0.03
C SER A 216 19.75 -3.21 0.93
N ARG A 217 18.84 -4.20 0.99
CA ARG A 217 18.99 -5.41 1.81
C ARG A 217 20.12 -6.33 1.33
N ILE A 218 20.33 -6.45 0.01
CA ILE A 218 21.44 -7.26 -0.53
C ILE A 218 22.77 -6.57 -0.21
N ILE A 219 22.88 -5.27 -0.46
CA ILE A 219 24.09 -4.49 -0.23
C ILE A 219 24.46 -4.47 1.26
N SER A 220 23.47 -4.35 2.16
CA SER A 220 23.70 -4.35 3.61
C SER A 220 24.33 -5.65 4.15
N LYS A 221 24.26 -6.74 3.38
CA LYS A 221 24.86 -8.04 3.75
C LYS A 221 26.25 -8.26 3.15
N ILE A 222 26.65 -7.46 2.16
CA ILE A 222 27.94 -7.61 1.48
C ILE A 222 29.04 -6.95 2.30
N ASP A 223 28.90 -5.65 2.54
CA ASP A 223 29.92 -4.85 3.23
C ASP A 223 29.31 -3.58 3.84
N ILE A 224 29.74 -3.23 5.04
CA ILE A 224 29.16 -2.12 5.81
C ILE A 224 29.57 -0.74 5.28
N GLU A 225 30.78 -0.61 4.72
CA GLU A 225 31.25 0.65 4.12
C GLU A 225 30.53 0.89 2.80
N ILE A 226 30.39 -0.15 1.97
CA ILE A 226 29.61 -0.09 0.72
C ILE A 226 28.15 0.27 1.01
N PHE A 227 27.54 -0.36 2.02
CA PHE A 227 26.16 -0.03 2.42
C PHE A 227 26.02 1.41 2.92
N SER A 228 27.01 1.92 3.65
CA SER A 228 27.03 3.31 4.11
C SER A 228 27.10 4.29 2.94
N LEU A 229 27.98 4.04 1.96
CA LEU A 229 28.08 4.84 0.73
C LEU A 229 26.79 4.80 -0.08
N TYR A 230 26.18 3.62 -0.24
CA TYR A 230 24.90 3.44 -0.91
C TYR A 230 23.79 4.26 -0.22
N THR A 231 23.74 4.24 1.12
CA THR A 231 22.76 4.99 1.90
C THR A 231 22.93 6.50 1.73
N ILE A 232 24.17 7.00 1.75
CA ILE A 232 24.48 8.42 1.49
C ILE A 232 24.04 8.80 0.07
N ALA A 233 24.34 7.96 -0.93
CA ALA A 233 23.92 8.20 -2.31
C ALA A 233 22.40 8.26 -2.45
N LEU A 234 21.65 7.40 -1.75
CA LEU A 234 20.19 7.45 -1.72
C LEU A 234 19.67 8.75 -1.10
N TYR A 235 20.26 9.25 -0.01
CA TYR A 235 19.84 10.52 0.58
C TYR A 235 20.11 11.72 -0.35
N ILE A 236 21.24 11.72 -1.05
CA ILE A 236 21.55 12.73 -2.07
C ILE A 236 20.54 12.64 -3.21
N PHE A 237 20.22 11.44 -3.69
CA PHE A 237 19.21 11.22 -4.73
C PHE A 237 17.83 11.74 -4.32
N ILE A 238 17.37 11.45 -3.10
CA ILE A 238 16.10 11.95 -2.55
C ILE A 238 16.10 13.48 -2.55
N LEU A 239 17.17 14.10 -2.05
CA LEU A 239 17.29 15.56 -2.00
C LEU A 239 17.22 16.19 -3.39
N ILE A 240 18.03 15.69 -4.34
CA ILE A 240 18.10 16.21 -5.70
C ILE A 240 16.74 16.10 -6.39
N THR A 241 16.11 14.93 -6.35
CA THR A 241 14.83 14.69 -7.05
C THR A 241 13.69 15.54 -6.48
N ILE A 242 13.61 15.71 -5.16
CA ILE A 242 12.62 16.60 -4.53
C ILE A 242 12.87 18.06 -4.94
N LEU A 243 14.12 18.52 -4.90
CA LEU A 243 14.47 19.89 -5.30
C LEU A 243 14.19 20.13 -6.80
N SER A 244 14.56 19.19 -7.67
CA SER A 244 14.27 19.24 -9.11
C SER A 244 12.77 19.32 -9.36
N PHE A 245 11.95 18.51 -8.67
CA PHE A 245 10.50 18.58 -8.80
C PHE A 245 9.95 19.94 -8.39
N ILE A 246 10.39 20.47 -7.23
CA ILE A 246 9.96 21.78 -6.74
C ILE A 246 10.35 22.88 -7.75
N ILE A 247 11.57 22.87 -8.26
CA ILE A 247 12.07 23.87 -9.23
C ILE A 247 11.29 23.80 -10.54
N LEU A 248 11.10 22.60 -11.10
CA LEU A 248 10.41 22.41 -12.38
C LEU A 248 8.92 22.73 -12.29
N LYS A 249 8.27 22.41 -11.17
CA LYS A 249 6.83 22.64 -10.96
C LYS A 249 6.52 23.95 -10.21
N ARG A 250 7.53 24.77 -9.87
CA ARG A 250 7.40 25.98 -9.01
C ARG A 250 6.30 26.95 -9.44
N ARG A 251 6.16 27.18 -10.76
CA ARG A 251 5.14 28.09 -11.30
C ARG A 251 3.73 27.52 -11.10
N GLY A 252 3.55 26.23 -11.37
CA GLY A 252 2.29 25.53 -11.14
C GLY A 252 1.91 25.48 -9.66
N ILE A 253 2.88 25.19 -8.79
CA ILE A 253 2.69 25.19 -7.33
C ILE A 253 2.30 26.59 -6.84
N LYS A 254 3.02 27.64 -7.26
CA LYS A 254 2.71 29.03 -6.88
C LYS A 254 1.31 29.44 -7.33
N ASN A 255 0.92 29.10 -8.56
CA ASN A 255 -0.42 29.39 -9.08
C ASN A 255 -1.50 28.61 -8.32
N TYR A 256 -1.25 27.34 -8.00
CA TYR A 256 -2.16 26.54 -7.19
C TYR A 256 -2.37 27.14 -5.81
N ILE A 257 -1.28 27.52 -5.10
CA ILE A 257 -1.36 28.17 -3.78
C ILE A 257 -2.12 29.49 -3.86
N LYS A 258 -1.82 30.33 -4.85
CA LYS A 258 -2.49 31.63 -5.06
C LYS A 258 -3.98 31.47 -5.34
N ASN A 259 -4.37 30.46 -6.11
CA ASN A 259 -5.77 30.23 -6.46
C ASN A 259 -6.54 29.50 -5.35
N ASN A 260 -5.91 28.60 -4.59
CA ASN A 260 -6.55 27.92 -3.46
C ASN A 260 -6.63 28.76 -2.18
N SER A 261 -5.79 29.79 -2.02
CA SER A 261 -5.95 30.75 -0.92
C SER A 261 -7.27 31.54 -1.02
N PHE A 262 -7.87 31.58 -2.22
CA PHE A 262 -9.19 32.15 -2.51
C PHE A 262 -10.36 31.21 -2.11
N TYR A 263 -10.15 29.88 -2.09
CA TYR A 263 -11.15 28.87 -1.66
C TYR A 263 -11.21 28.71 -0.13
N LYS A 264 -11.26 29.84 0.59
CA LYS A 264 -11.30 29.94 2.06
C LYS A 264 -12.72 29.85 2.65
N ASN A 265 -13.74 29.44 1.88
CA ASN A 265 -15.07 29.28 2.45
C ASN A 265 -15.08 28.11 3.46
N ARG A 266 -15.18 28.45 4.75
CA ARG A 266 -15.21 27.49 5.87
C ARG A 266 -16.39 26.52 5.76
N GLU A 267 -17.53 27.00 5.26
CA GLU A 267 -18.74 26.19 5.10
C GLU A 267 -18.56 25.08 4.07
N TYR A 268 -17.94 25.39 2.93
CA TYR A 268 -17.60 24.40 1.90
C TYR A 268 -16.63 23.34 2.45
N LYS A 269 -15.57 23.75 3.16
CA LYS A 269 -14.63 22.80 3.79
C LYS A 269 -15.33 21.89 4.78
N HIS A 270 -16.20 22.45 5.62
CA HIS A 270 -16.95 21.69 6.61
C HIS A 270 -17.90 20.68 5.92
N LYS A 271 -18.61 21.09 4.87
CA LYS A 271 -19.49 20.19 4.10
C LYS A 271 -18.71 19.04 3.46
N LYS A 272 -17.57 19.34 2.80
CA LYS A 272 -16.70 18.33 2.18
C LYS A 272 -16.10 17.36 3.21
N ALA A 273 -15.65 17.86 4.35
CA ALA A 273 -15.15 17.02 5.44
C ALA A 273 -16.25 16.08 5.97
N LYS A 274 -17.48 16.57 6.11
CA LYS A 274 -18.65 15.76 6.52
C LYS A 274 -18.96 14.65 5.50
N GLU A 275 -18.81 14.92 4.20
CA GLU A 275 -18.97 13.90 3.15
C GLU A 275 -17.88 12.84 3.19
N ILE A 276 -16.61 13.26 3.29
CA ILE A 276 -15.46 12.33 3.46
C ILE A 276 -15.68 11.43 4.68
N ASN A 277 -16.01 12.04 5.83
CA ASN A 277 -16.25 11.30 7.08
C ASN A 277 -17.42 10.32 6.95
N LYS A 278 -18.46 10.68 6.20
CA LYS A 278 -19.60 9.79 5.95
C LYS A 278 -19.19 8.56 5.15
N VAL A 279 -18.42 8.75 4.06
CA VAL A 279 -17.94 7.63 3.22
C VAL A 279 -17.01 6.72 4.00
N ILE A 280 -16.02 7.29 4.71
CA ILE A 280 -15.12 6.55 5.60
C ILE A 280 -15.93 5.77 6.64
N LYS A 281 -16.90 6.41 7.30
CA LYS A 281 -17.74 5.73 8.28
C LYS A 281 -18.50 4.56 7.67
N VAL A 282 -19.12 4.71 6.50
CA VAL A 282 -19.84 3.60 5.84
C VAL A 282 -18.89 2.44 5.52
N PHE A 283 -17.70 2.75 4.99
CA PHE A 283 -16.69 1.76 4.65
C PHE A 283 -16.20 0.98 5.87
N PHE A 284 -15.70 1.69 6.89
CA PHE A 284 -15.12 1.09 8.10
C PHE A 284 -16.15 0.53 9.09
N THR A 285 -17.45 0.72 8.84
CA THR A 285 -18.53 0.05 9.60
C THR A 285 -19.18 -1.09 8.83
N SER A 286 -18.73 -1.38 7.61
CA SER A 286 -19.14 -2.58 6.90
C SER A 286 -18.66 -3.82 7.66
N LYS A 287 -19.56 -4.78 7.89
CA LYS A 287 -19.27 -5.99 8.68
C LYS A 287 -18.03 -6.73 8.15
N THR A 288 -17.91 -6.87 6.83
CA THR A 288 -16.79 -7.62 6.22
C THR A 288 -15.48 -6.86 6.30
N ILE A 289 -15.50 -5.53 6.18
CA ILE A 289 -14.30 -4.69 6.36
C ILE A 289 -13.85 -4.72 7.81
N VAL A 290 -14.78 -4.67 8.76
CA VAL A 290 -14.46 -4.82 10.19
C VAL A 290 -13.84 -6.19 10.48
N ILE A 291 -14.42 -7.27 9.92
CA ILE A 291 -13.84 -8.62 10.05
C ILE A 291 -12.43 -8.68 9.48
N LEU A 292 -12.21 -8.15 8.26
CA LEU A 292 -10.89 -8.10 7.62
C LEU A 292 -9.86 -7.37 8.51
N ILE A 293 -10.22 -6.19 9.02
CA ILE A 293 -9.38 -5.39 9.91
C ILE A 293 -9.05 -6.14 11.20
N ILE A 294 -10.04 -6.80 11.82
CA ILE A 294 -9.82 -7.60 13.03
C ILE A 294 -8.85 -8.76 12.74
N ILE A 295 -9.03 -9.46 11.62
CA ILE A 295 -8.14 -10.54 11.21
C ILE A 295 -6.70 -10.02 11.07
N ASP A 296 -6.49 -8.93 10.34
CA ASP A 296 -5.16 -8.35 10.13
C ASP A 296 -4.52 -7.85 11.43
N LEU A 297 -5.29 -7.26 12.35
CA LEU A 297 -4.81 -6.87 13.67
C LEU A 297 -4.41 -8.08 14.52
N LEU A 298 -5.22 -9.14 14.53
CA LEU A 298 -4.90 -10.35 15.27
C LEU A 298 -3.61 -11.01 14.73
N PHE A 299 -3.44 -11.07 13.41
CA PHE A 299 -2.19 -11.55 12.82
C PHE A 299 -1.01 -10.63 13.14
N THR A 300 -1.20 -9.31 13.12
CA THR A 300 -0.16 -8.35 13.52
C THR A 300 0.32 -8.59 14.95
N ILE A 301 -0.61 -8.80 15.88
CA ILE A 301 -0.30 -9.11 17.28
C ILE A 301 0.39 -10.47 17.38
N TYR A 302 -0.10 -11.47 16.65
CA TYR A 302 0.49 -12.82 16.63
C TYR A 302 1.95 -12.84 16.13
N GLN A 303 2.34 -11.91 15.27
CA GLN A 303 3.73 -11.79 14.81
C GLN A 303 4.70 -11.24 15.87
N ILE A 304 4.20 -10.67 16.97
CA ILE A 304 5.04 -10.24 18.10
C ILE A 304 5.39 -11.48 18.92
N LYS A 305 6.68 -11.82 19.00
CA LYS A 305 7.17 -13.02 19.69
C LYS A 305 7.91 -12.68 20.97
N THR A 306 8.01 -13.66 21.87
CA THR A 306 8.90 -13.55 23.03
C THR A 306 10.35 -13.77 22.60
N ILE A 307 11.26 -12.98 23.15
CA ILE A 307 12.71 -13.18 23.00
C ILE A 307 13.07 -14.39 23.87
N SER A 308 13.34 -15.53 23.24
CA SER A 308 13.90 -16.71 23.89
C SER A 308 15.39 -16.56 24.13
#